data_AF-A0A538UAW5-F1
#
_entry.id   AF-A0A538UAW5-F1
#
_cell.length_a   1.000
_cell.length_b   1.000
_cell.length_c   1.000
_cell.angle_alpha   90.00
_cell.angle_beta   90.00
_cell.angle_gamma   90.00
#
_symmetry.space_group_name_H-M   'P 1'
#
loop_
_entity.id
_entity.type
_entity.pdbx_description
1 polymer ?
#
loop_
_entity_poly.entity_id
_entity_poly.type
_entity_poly.pdbx_seq_one_letter_code
_entity_poly.pdbx_strand_id
1 'polypeptide(L)'
;MRSRSRRLFWAVLFIAAIALSWLWGTTRVAIESIQFDLGRIGESIYEAHARDGRWPARIADLEGTTYLNMPYRRSALEDGAFVVVWQEDLDPDPAANRDRVLAYDDGSLFARLGLVWGCWGDLRVARVDAERIAVLEQESVRR
;
A
#
# COMPACT_ATOMS: atom_id res chain seq x y z
N MET A 1 23.20 -48.35 6.37
CA MET A 1 22.00 -47.71 5.76
C MET A 1 21.41 -46.54 6.57
N ARG A 2 21.32 -46.60 7.91
CA ARG A 2 20.76 -45.51 8.77
C ARG A 2 21.43 -44.12 8.64
N SER A 3 22.74 -44.04 8.38
CA SER A 3 23.44 -42.74 8.30
C SER A 3 23.19 -41.96 7.00
N ARG A 4 22.94 -42.64 5.88
CA ARG A 4 22.72 -42.02 4.57
C ARG A 4 21.32 -41.41 4.47
N SER A 5 20.32 -42.12 4.99
CA SER A 5 18.95 -41.61 5.15
C SER A 5 18.90 -40.39 6.10
N ARG A 6 19.64 -40.42 7.22
CA ARG A 6 19.73 -39.26 8.13
C ARG A 6 20.38 -38.04 7.48
N ARG A 7 21.43 -38.23 6.68
CA ARG A 7 22.08 -37.12 5.92
C ARG A 7 21.16 -36.53 4.85
N LEU A 8 20.41 -37.37 4.13
CA LEU A 8 19.44 -36.91 3.13
C LEU A 8 18.30 -36.12 3.79
N PHE A 9 17.80 -36.58 4.94
CA PHE A 9 16.78 -35.86 5.70
C PHE A 9 17.23 -34.46 6.11
N TRP A 10 18.43 -34.32 6.67
CA TRP A 10 19.00 -33.01 7.04
C TRP A 10 19.28 -32.13 5.82
N ALA A 11 19.72 -32.70 4.69
CA ALA A 11 19.93 -31.95 3.46
C ALA A 11 18.60 -31.36 2.94
N VAL A 12 17.52 -32.14 2.96
CA VAL A 12 16.19 -31.66 2.57
C VAL A 12 15.68 -30.58 3.52
N LEU A 13 15.83 -30.77 4.84
CA LEU A 13 15.47 -29.76 5.83
C LEU A 13 16.23 -28.45 5.63
N PHE A 14 17.53 -28.53 5.33
CA PHE A 14 18.36 -27.36 5.08
C PHE A 14 17.92 -26.60 3.83
N ILE A 15 17.66 -27.31 2.72
CA ILE A 15 17.14 -26.70 1.49
C ILE A 15 15.77 -26.07 1.74
N ALA A 16 14.87 -26.77 2.45
CA ALA A 16 13.56 -26.25 2.80
C ALA A 16 13.66 -24.99 3.68
N ALA A 17 14.57 -24.96 4.65
CA ALA A 17 14.80 -23.79 5.50
C ALA A 17 15.32 -22.58 4.71
N ILE A 18 16.23 -22.79 3.74
CA ILE A 18 16.70 -21.73 2.85
C ILE A 18 15.53 -21.20 2.00
N ALA A 19 14.75 -22.10 1.38
CA ALA A 19 13.62 -21.72 0.55
C ALA A 19 12.57 -20.90 1.34
N LEU A 20 12.26 -21.34 2.57
CA LEU A 20 11.35 -20.63 3.47
C LEU A 20 11.90 -19.25 3.88
N SER A 21 13.19 -19.15 4.17
CA SER A 21 13.84 -17.88 4.50
C SER A 21 13.76 -16.88 3.33
N TRP A 22 14.03 -17.33 2.11
CA TRP A 22 13.90 -16.50 0.90
C TRP A 22 12.46 -16.06 0.64
N LEU A 23 11.50 -16.98 0.78
CA LEU A 23 10.08 -16.66 0.64
C LEU A 23 9.65 -15.62 1.68
N TRP A 24 10.11 -15.75 2.92
CA TRP A 24 9.79 -14.80 3.98
C TRP A 24 10.43 -13.43 3.73
N GLY A 25 11.70 -13.40 3.34
CA GLY A 25 12.41 -12.16 3.01
C GLY A 25 11.72 -11.38 1.89
N THR A 26 11.37 -12.07 0.79
CA THR A 26 10.69 -11.44 -0.36
C THR A 26 9.28 -10.95 0.00
N THR A 27 8.52 -11.72 0.76
CA THR A 27 7.19 -11.33 1.26
C THR A 27 7.27 -10.07 2.13
N ARG A 28 8.26 -10.01 3.03
CA ARG A 28 8.46 -8.87 3.91
C ARG A 28 8.82 -7.60 3.12
N VAL A 29 9.77 -7.70 2.19
CA VAL A 29 10.16 -6.57 1.33
C VAL A 29 8.97 -6.08 0.50
N ALA A 30 8.14 -6.99 -0.02
CA ALA A 30 6.94 -6.61 -0.76
C ALA A 30 5.94 -5.83 0.11
N ILE A 31 5.67 -6.30 1.35
CA ILE A 31 4.79 -5.59 2.29
C ILE A 31 5.37 -4.23 2.69
N GLU A 32 6.67 -4.16 3.02
CA GLU A 32 7.34 -2.91 3.38
C GLU A 32 7.31 -1.92 2.21
N SER A 33 7.46 -2.38 0.96
CA SER A 33 7.32 -1.54 -0.23
C SER A 33 5.90 -1.00 -0.39
N ILE A 34 4.87 -1.84 -0.23
CA ILE A 34 3.46 -1.42 -0.29
C ILE A 34 3.21 -0.35 0.78
N GLN A 35 3.68 -0.59 2.00
CA GLN A 35 3.50 0.35 3.09
C GLN A 35 4.22 1.68 2.86
N PHE A 36 5.44 1.62 2.32
CA PHE A 36 6.20 2.81 1.94
C PHE A 36 5.44 3.62 0.89
N ASP A 37 4.96 2.97 -0.17
CA ASP A 37 4.17 3.62 -1.22
C ASP A 37 2.91 4.29 -0.68
N LEU A 38 2.13 3.57 0.13
CA LEU A 38 0.92 4.10 0.76
C LEU A 38 1.21 5.32 1.63
N GLY A 39 2.27 5.27 2.45
CA GLY A 39 2.70 6.41 3.26
C GLY A 39 3.03 7.63 2.39
N ARG A 40 3.81 7.44 1.32
CA ARG A 40 4.19 8.53 0.40
C ARG A 40 3.01 9.09 -0.40
N ILE A 41 2.07 8.25 -0.79
CA ILE A 41 0.83 8.69 -1.43
C ILE A 41 0.04 9.58 -0.45
N GLY A 42 -0.13 9.14 0.80
CA GLY A 42 -0.79 9.94 1.83
C GLY A 42 -0.13 11.30 2.05
N GLU A 43 1.19 11.32 2.22
CA GLU A 43 1.97 12.56 2.33
C GLU A 43 1.77 13.48 1.11
N SER A 44 1.75 12.92 -0.10
CA SER A 44 1.59 13.71 -1.34
C SER A 44 0.23 14.40 -1.45
N ILE A 45 -0.82 13.85 -0.84
CA ILE A 45 -2.15 14.46 -0.81
C ILE A 45 -2.12 15.74 0.03
N TYR A 46 -1.51 15.68 1.22
CA TYR A 46 -1.33 16.87 2.06
C TYR A 46 -0.33 17.85 1.45
N GLU A 47 0.73 17.37 0.81
CA GLU A 47 1.70 18.21 0.10
C GLU A 47 1.01 19.01 -1.02
N ALA A 48 0.16 18.36 -1.82
CA ALA A 48 -0.62 19.02 -2.86
C ALA A 48 -1.57 20.07 -2.28
N HIS A 49 -2.28 19.75 -1.18
CA HIS A 49 -3.14 20.71 -0.49
C HIS A 49 -2.36 21.91 0.05
N ALA A 50 -1.22 21.68 0.71
CA ALA A 50 -0.38 22.74 1.25
C ALA A 50 0.16 23.67 0.16
N ARG A 51 0.40 23.15 -1.05
CA ARG A 51 0.89 23.91 -2.19
C ARG A 51 -0.23 24.72 -2.88
N ASP A 52 -1.36 24.08 -3.16
CA ASP A 52 -2.38 24.63 -4.05
C ASP A 52 -3.60 25.22 -3.31
N GLY A 53 -3.69 25.00 -1.98
CA GLY A 53 -4.80 25.43 -1.13
C GLY A 53 -6.11 24.66 -1.34
N ARG A 54 -6.11 23.68 -2.25
CA ARG A 54 -7.26 22.83 -2.61
C ARG A 54 -6.90 21.36 -2.45
N TRP A 55 -7.84 20.53 -2.02
CA TRP A 55 -7.62 19.08 -1.99
C TRP A 55 -7.50 18.52 -3.42
N PRO A 56 -6.58 17.57 -3.66
CA PRO A 56 -6.42 16.96 -4.97
C PRO A 56 -7.64 16.09 -5.30
N ALA A 57 -8.08 16.12 -6.56
CA ALA A 57 -9.23 15.35 -7.04
C ALA A 57 -8.85 14.29 -8.08
N ARG A 58 -7.59 14.26 -8.51
CA ARG A 58 -7.07 13.39 -9.57
C ARG A 58 -5.56 13.29 -9.48
N ILE A 59 -4.98 12.28 -10.13
CA ILE A 59 -3.52 12.04 -10.17
C ILE A 59 -2.76 13.29 -10.64
N ALA A 60 -3.28 14.01 -11.63
CA ALA A 60 -2.67 15.23 -12.16
C ALA A 60 -2.61 16.41 -11.17
N ASP A 61 -3.31 16.34 -10.04
CA ASP A 61 -3.18 17.35 -8.98
C ASP A 61 -1.99 17.04 -8.05
N LEU A 62 -1.49 15.81 -8.08
CA LEU A 62 -0.28 15.39 -7.33
C LEU A 62 1.01 15.70 -8.09
N GLU A 63 0.95 16.34 -9.27
CA GLU A 63 2.14 16.71 -10.04
C GLU A 63 3.11 17.54 -9.22
N GLY A 64 4.41 17.24 -9.32
CA GLY A 64 5.44 17.95 -8.58
C GLY A 64 5.50 17.63 -7.08
N THR A 65 4.61 16.78 -6.55
CA THR A 65 4.75 16.25 -5.18
C THR A 65 5.92 15.27 -5.08
N THR A 66 6.39 15.04 -3.86
CA THR A 66 7.47 14.10 -3.57
C THR A 66 7.21 12.70 -4.17
N TYR A 67 5.97 12.22 -4.13
CA TYR A 67 5.64 10.89 -4.64
C TYR A 67 5.74 10.79 -6.17
N LEU A 68 5.14 11.73 -6.90
CA LEU A 68 5.18 11.70 -8.38
C LEU A 68 6.54 12.11 -8.96
N ASN A 69 7.41 12.74 -8.16
CA ASN A 69 8.80 12.98 -8.53
C ASN A 69 9.66 11.70 -8.46
N MET A 70 9.19 10.63 -7.82
CA MET A 70 9.90 9.35 -7.81
C MET A 70 9.69 8.59 -9.14
N PRO A 71 10.73 7.90 -9.65
CA PRO A 71 10.62 7.13 -10.89
C PRO A 71 9.50 6.09 -10.84
N TYR A 72 8.75 5.96 -11.95
CA TYR A 72 7.72 4.93 -12.18
C TYR A 72 6.51 4.96 -11.22
N ARG A 73 6.38 5.98 -10.35
CA ARG A 73 5.26 6.05 -9.40
C ARG A 73 3.95 6.50 -10.02
N ARG A 74 4.01 7.33 -11.07
CA ARG A 74 2.82 7.68 -11.86
C ARG A 74 2.14 6.43 -12.41
N SER A 75 2.89 5.56 -13.08
CA SER A 75 2.33 4.34 -13.67
C SER A 75 1.72 3.43 -12.61
N ALA A 76 2.28 3.38 -11.39
CA ALA A 76 1.67 2.60 -10.31
C ALA A 76 0.25 3.08 -9.93
N LEU A 77 -0.02 4.39 -9.99
CA LEU A 77 -1.37 4.92 -9.78
C LEU A 77 -2.27 4.72 -11.01
N GLU A 78 -1.73 4.93 -12.21
CA GLU A 78 -2.49 4.79 -13.46
C GLU A 78 -2.88 3.33 -13.75
N ASP A 79 -2.01 2.38 -13.41
CA ASP A 79 -2.24 0.94 -13.56
C ASP A 79 -3.16 0.38 -12.45
N GLY A 80 -3.56 1.20 -11.48
CA GLY A 80 -4.41 0.80 -10.36
C GLY A 80 -3.71 -0.08 -9.33
N ALA A 81 -2.37 -0.04 -9.25
CA ALA A 81 -1.65 -0.77 -8.19
C ALA A 81 -2.03 -0.24 -6.80
N PHE A 82 -2.25 1.08 -6.72
CA PHE A 82 -2.79 1.77 -5.56
C PHE A 82 -3.97 2.64 -5.98
N VAL A 83 -5.02 2.65 -5.16
CA VAL A 83 -6.20 3.47 -5.37
C VAL A 83 -6.15 4.65 -4.40
N VAL A 84 -6.26 5.86 -4.93
CA VAL A 84 -6.37 7.08 -4.14
C VAL A 84 -7.84 7.41 -3.93
N VAL A 85 -8.22 7.70 -2.69
CA VAL A 85 -9.56 8.12 -2.31
C VAL A 85 -9.60 9.66 -2.31
N TRP A 86 -10.14 10.23 -3.39
CA TRP A 86 -10.20 11.68 -3.60
C TRP A 86 -11.26 12.34 -2.70
N GLN A 87 -10.85 12.79 -1.52
CA GLN A 87 -11.73 13.47 -0.56
C GLN A 87 -11.55 14.99 -0.65
N GLU A 88 -12.66 15.72 -0.63
CA GLU A 88 -12.67 17.19 -0.79
C GLU A 88 -12.83 17.91 0.56
N ASP A 89 -13.11 17.19 1.64
CA ASP A 89 -13.48 17.71 2.96
C ASP A 89 -12.51 17.29 4.08
N LEU A 90 -11.25 16.99 3.73
CA LEU A 90 -10.23 16.67 4.72
C LEU A 90 -9.87 17.90 5.55
N ASP A 91 -9.57 17.67 6.83
CA ASP A 91 -8.96 18.67 7.68
C ASP A 91 -7.48 18.88 7.28
N PRO A 92 -6.96 20.11 7.22
CA PRO A 92 -5.52 20.33 6.98
C PRO A 92 -4.61 19.68 8.02
N ASP A 93 -5.08 19.44 9.25
CA ASP A 93 -4.38 18.66 10.28
C ASP A 93 -4.65 17.15 10.10
N PRO A 94 -3.62 16.34 9.76
CA PRO A 94 -3.79 14.90 9.59
C PRO A 94 -4.39 14.19 10.82
N ALA A 95 -4.08 14.68 12.03
CA ALA A 95 -4.57 14.05 13.26
C ALA A 95 -6.11 14.07 13.37
N ALA A 96 -6.76 15.06 12.76
CA ALA A 96 -8.22 15.17 12.72
C ALA A 96 -8.88 14.19 11.72
N ASN A 97 -8.11 13.64 10.78
CA ASN A 97 -8.62 12.77 9.71
C ASN A 97 -8.42 11.27 10.00
N ARG A 98 -8.17 10.86 11.24
CA ARG A 98 -7.85 9.46 11.61
C ARG A 98 -8.82 8.43 11.02
N ASP A 99 -10.10 8.75 10.89
CA ASP A 99 -11.13 7.80 10.44
C ASP A 99 -11.29 7.77 8.90
N ARG A 100 -10.56 8.62 8.17
CA ARG A 100 -10.58 8.69 6.71
C ARG A 100 -9.51 7.76 6.12
N VAL A 101 -9.79 7.16 4.97
CA VAL A 101 -8.80 6.39 4.19
C VAL A 101 -8.38 7.27 3.01
N LEU A 102 -7.09 7.49 2.84
CA LEU A 102 -6.54 8.31 1.76
C LEU A 102 -6.18 7.48 0.54
N ALA A 103 -5.63 6.28 0.75
CA ALA A 103 -5.28 5.36 -0.32
C ALA A 103 -5.22 3.92 0.18
N TYR A 104 -5.37 2.95 -0.71
CA TYR A 104 -5.22 1.54 -0.41
C TYR A 104 -4.56 0.77 -1.56
N ASP A 105 -3.96 -0.38 -1.26
CA ASP A 105 -3.41 -1.26 -2.29
C ASP A 105 -4.50 -2.18 -2.87
N ASP A 106 -4.53 -2.28 -4.20
CA ASP A 106 -5.49 -3.13 -4.92
C ASP A 106 -4.80 -4.06 -5.94
N GLY A 107 -3.65 -3.64 -6.49
CA GLY A 107 -2.91 -4.43 -7.47
C GLY A 107 -2.07 -5.58 -6.87
N SER A 108 -1.92 -5.66 -5.55
CA SER A 108 -1.02 -6.63 -4.92
C SER A 108 -1.65 -8.03 -4.79
N LEU A 109 -0.80 -9.07 -4.72
CA LEU A 109 -1.27 -10.42 -4.41
C LEU A 109 -1.94 -10.48 -3.03
N PHE A 110 -1.52 -9.63 -2.09
CA PHE A 110 -2.11 -9.58 -0.75
C PHE A 110 -3.53 -9.01 -0.80
N ALA A 111 -3.75 -7.92 -1.54
CA ALA A 111 -5.08 -7.36 -1.76
C ALA A 111 -6.05 -8.40 -2.32
N ARG A 112 -5.61 -9.19 -3.31
CA ARG A 112 -6.39 -10.31 -3.88
C ARG A 112 -6.73 -11.42 -2.88
N LEU A 113 -5.94 -11.57 -1.82
CA LEU A 113 -6.18 -12.50 -0.72
C LEU A 113 -6.99 -11.87 0.43
N GLY A 114 -7.55 -10.66 0.23
CA GLY A 114 -8.28 -9.91 1.26
C GLY A 114 -7.38 -9.24 2.29
N LEU A 115 -6.06 -9.25 2.06
CA LEU A 115 -5.06 -8.66 2.92
C LEU A 115 -4.70 -7.26 2.37
N VAL A 116 -5.59 -6.30 2.54
CA VAL A 116 -5.42 -4.92 2.10
C VAL A 116 -4.74 -4.07 3.17
N TRP A 117 -3.84 -3.20 2.73
CA TRP A 117 -3.19 -2.11 3.46
C TRP A 117 -3.70 -0.79 2.92
N GLY A 118 -3.84 0.19 3.80
CA GLY A 118 -4.19 1.54 3.42
C GLY A 118 -3.44 2.58 4.22
N CYS A 119 -3.32 3.75 3.61
CA CYS A 119 -2.93 4.97 4.27
C CYS A 119 -4.18 5.67 4.78
N TRP A 120 -4.24 5.92 6.08
CA TRP A 120 -5.34 6.66 6.70
C TRP A 120 -5.05 8.15 6.71
N GLY A 121 -6.07 8.95 7.02
CA GLY A 121 -5.99 10.41 7.06
C GLY A 121 -4.95 10.93 8.03
N ASP A 122 -4.69 10.22 9.12
CA ASP A 122 -3.61 10.54 10.08
C ASP A 122 -2.24 10.00 9.66
N LEU A 123 -2.07 9.65 8.39
CA LEU A 123 -0.84 9.13 7.77
C LEU A 123 -0.35 7.78 8.32
N ARG A 124 -1.12 7.12 9.20
CA ARG A 124 -0.79 5.75 9.60
C ARG A 124 -1.02 4.83 8.42
N VAL A 125 -0.10 3.88 8.26
CA VAL A 125 -0.27 2.77 7.32
C VAL A 125 -0.68 1.54 8.10
N ALA A 126 -1.89 1.07 7.86
CA ALA A 126 -2.47 -0.04 8.59
C ALA A 126 -3.41 -0.86 7.70
N ARG A 127 -3.84 -2.00 8.22
CA ARG A 127 -4.87 -2.81 7.57
C ARG A 127 -6.15 -2.01 7.38
N VAL A 128 -6.82 -2.25 6.27
CA VAL A 128 -8.18 -1.73 6.02
C VAL A 128 -9.12 -2.92 5.92
N ASP A 129 -10.23 -2.84 6.62
CA ASP A 129 -11.22 -3.91 6.65
C ASP A 129 -11.94 -4.00 5.29
N ALA A 130 -12.29 -5.23 4.89
CA ALA A 130 -12.95 -5.48 3.61
C ALA A 130 -14.30 -4.72 3.47
N GLU A 131 -15.03 -4.56 4.57
CA GLU A 131 -16.26 -3.75 4.58
C GLU A 131 -15.98 -2.29 4.25
N ARG A 132 -14.88 -1.73 4.78
CA ARG A 132 -14.46 -0.35 4.50
C ARG A 132 -14.07 -0.18 3.04
N ILE A 133 -13.36 -1.14 2.45
CA ILE A 133 -13.02 -1.13 1.02
C ILE A 133 -14.28 -1.16 0.16
N ALA A 134 -15.24 -2.04 0.45
CA ALA A 134 -16.48 -2.13 -0.30
C ALA A 134 -17.29 -0.82 -0.28
N VAL A 135 -17.29 -0.09 0.85
CA VAL A 135 -17.89 1.25 0.94
C VAL A 135 -17.15 2.25 0.05
N LEU A 136 -15.81 2.27 0.11
CA LEU A 136 -14.99 3.19 -0.70
C LEU A 136 -15.14 2.95 -2.21
N GLU A 137 -15.25 1.69 -2.64
CA GLU A 137 -15.51 1.32 -4.04
C GLU A 137 -16.89 1.78 -4.50
N GLN A 138 -17.92 1.68 -3.65
CA GLN A 138 -19.25 2.18 -3.98
C GLN A 138 -19.28 3.71 -4.09
N GLU A 139 -18.50 4.40 -3.25
CA GLU A 139 -18.37 5.86 -3.28
C GLU A 139 -17.58 6.34 -4.51
N SER A 140 -16.58 5.59 -4.96
CA SER A 140 -15.80 5.94 -6.16
C SER A 140 -16.59 5.74 -7.45
N VAL A 141 -17.43 4.70 -7.56
CA VAL A 141 -18.28 4.45 -8.74
C VAL A 141 -19.41 5.48 -8.90
N ARG A 142 -19.80 6.15 -7.81
CA ARG A 142 -20.86 7.18 -7.84
C ARG A 142 -20.36 8.57 -8.25
N ARG A 143 -19.05 8.78 -8.33
CA ARG A 143 -18.43 10.04 -8.77
C ARG A 143 -18.02 9.94 -10.25
#